data_AF-A0A2E1FLP4-F1
#
_entry.id   AF-A0A2E1FLP4-F1
#
_cell.length_a   1.000
_cell.length_b   1.000
_cell.length_c   1.000
_cell.angle_alpha   90.00
_cell.angle_beta   90.00
_cell.angle_gamma   90.00
#
_symmetry.space_group_name_H-M   'P 1'
#
loop_
_entity.id
_entity.type
_entity.pdbx_description
1 polymer ?
#
loop_
_entity_poly.entity_id
_entity_poly.type
_entity_poly.pdbx_seq_one_letter_code
_entity_poly.pdbx_strand_id
1 'polypeptide(L)' 'MSKDLLYELIEALTILPGVGKKSAQRMALFLLDKNKDGALHLAQTLEE' A
#
# COMPACT_ATOMS: atom_id res chain seq x y z
N MET A 1 -3.56 13.07 -15.67
CA MET A 1 -2.72 11.87 -15.48
C MET A 1 -2.41 11.71 -13.99
N SER A 2 -3.46 11.64 -13.18
CA SER A 2 -3.43 11.30 -11.77
C SER A 2 -4.10 9.94 -11.65
N LYS A 3 -3.46 8.89 -12.19
CA LYS A 3 -3.87 7.55 -11.75
C LYS A 3 -3.72 7.62 -10.23
N ASP A 4 -4.85 7.47 -9.55
CA ASP A 4 -5.00 7.79 -8.13
C ASP A 4 -3.90 7.02 -7.39
N LEU A 5 -3.00 7.72 -6.67
CA LEU A 5 -1.91 7.09 -5.91
C LEU A 5 -2.43 5.95 -5.03
N LEU A 6 -3.67 6.10 -4.54
CA LEU A 6 -4.39 5.08 -3.83
C LEU A 6 -4.62 3.81 -4.67
N TYR A 7 -5.06 3.93 -5.92
CA TYR A 7 -5.25 2.76 -6.79
C TYR A 7 -3.92 2.07 -7.11
N GLU A 8 -2.86 2.81 -7.36
CA GLU A 8 -1.54 2.22 -7.62
C GLU A 8 -1.01 1.45 -6.40
N LEU A 9 -1.16 2.03 -5.20
CA LEU A 9 -0.80 1.35 -3.96
C LEU A 9 -1.66 0.10 -3.71
N ILE A 10 -2.96 0.17 -4.03
CA ILE A 10 -3.85 -0.99 -3.94
C ILE A 10 -3.37 -2.11 -4.87
N GLU A 11 -3.08 -1.79 -6.13
CA GLU A 11 -2.57 -2.79 -7.10
C GLU A 11 -1.24 -3.38 -6.62
N ALA A 12 -0.30 -2.56 -6.17
CA ALA A 12 0.99 -2.99 -5.66
C ALA A 12 0.85 -3.97 -4.47
N LEU A 13 -0.09 -3.73 -3.56
CA LEU A 13 -0.32 -4.62 -2.40
C LEU A 13 -0.94 -5.97 -2.77
N THR A 14 -1.58 -6.10 -3.94
CA THR A 14 -2.23 -7.37 -4.35
C THR A 14 -1.26 -8.48 -4.79
N ILE A 15 0.03 -8.18 -4.96
CA ILE A 15 1.04 -9.20 -5.25
C ILE A 15 1.31 -10.12 -4.05
N LEU A 16 0.93 -9.69 -2.84
CA LEU A 16 1.17 -10.43 -1.61
C LEU A 16 0.19 -11.62 -1.48
N PRO A 17 0.66 -12.80 -1.03
CA PRO A 17 -0.20 -13.96 -0.87
C PRO A 17 -1.29 -13.68 0.18
N GLY A 18 -2.54 -13.98 -0.16
CA GLY A 18 -3.69 -13.73 0.73
C GLY A 18 -4.21 -12.29 0.74
N VAL A 19 -3.62 -11.38 -0.04
CA VAL A 19 -4.05 -9.98 -0.13
C VAL A 19 -4.85 -9.73 -1.41
N GLY A 20 -6.18 -9.82 -1.32
CA GLY A 20 -7.08 -9.42 -2.40
C GLY A 20 -7.38 -7.91 -2.42
N LYS A 21 -8.02 -7.40 -3.49
CA LYS A 21 -8.32 -5.97 -3.70
C LYS A 21 -8.93 -5.25 -2.48
N LYS A 22 -9.93 -5.87 -1.83
CA LYS A 22 -10.59 -5.28 -0.64
C LYS A 22 -9.65 -5.18 0.56
N SER A 23 -8.73 -6.14 0.72
CA SER A 23 -7.71 -6.11 1.79
C SER A 23 -6.63 -5.09 1.47
N ALA A 24 -6.14 -5.06 0.23
CA ALA A 24 -5.19 -4.06 -0.26
C ALA A 24 -5.73 -2.63 -0.08
N GLN A 25 -7.01 -2.37 -0.39
CA GLN A 25 -7.65 -1.08 -0.14
C GLN A 25 -7.64 -0.66 1.33
N ARG A 26 -7.97 -1.57 2.26
CA ARG A 26 -7.92 -1.27 3.70
C ARG A 26 -6.49 -0.95 4.15
N MET A 27 -5.52 -1.73 3.67
CA MET A 27 -4.11 -1.53 3.98
C MET A 27 -3.59 -0.20 3.44
N ALA A 28 -3.87 0.12 2.17
CA ALA A 28 -3.46 1.37 1.53
C ALA A 28 -4.03 2.59 2.28
N LEU A 29 -5.33 2.60 2.59
CA LEU A 29 -5.95 3.68 3.37
C LEU A 29 -5.34 3.80 4.77
N PHE A 30 -5.11 2.68 5.45
CA PHE A 30 -4.49 2.70 6.78
C PHE A 30 -3.06 3.26 6.75
N LEU A 31 -2.22 2.83 5.80
CA LEU A 31 -0.86 3.33 5.64
C LEU A 31 -0.84 4.83 5.35
N LEU A 32 -1.73 5.32 4.48
CA LEU A 32 -1.80 6.73 4.11
C LEU A 32 -2.38 7.62 5.23
N ASP A 33 -3.41 7.16 5.95
CA ASP A 33 -4.13 8.01 6.92
C ASP A 33 -3.63 7.87 8.36
N LYS A 34 -3.11 6.69 8.73
CA LYS A 34 -2.85 6.33 10.14
C LYS A 34 -1.41 5.90 10.42
N ASN A 35 -0.69 5.38 9.43
CA ASN A 35 0.65 4.84 9.65
C ASN A 35 1.62 5.14 8.49
N LYS A 36 1.85 6.44 8.23
CA LYS A 36 2.78 6.89 7.19
C LYS A 36 4.21 6.48 7.49
N ASP A 37 4.63 6.56 8.76
CA ASP A 37 5.99 6.18 9.18
C ASP A 37 6.25 4.69 8.96
N GLY A 38 5.28 3.82 9.30
CA GLY A 38 5.35 2.40 9.00
C GLY A 38 5.34 2.10 7.50
N ALA A 39 4.63 2.89 6.69
CA ALA A 39 4.66 2.78 5.23
C ALA A 39 6.04 3.13 4.66
N LEU A 40 6.68 4.19 5.17
CA LEU A 40 8.03 4.60 4.78
C LEU A 40 9.07 3.56 5.19
N HIS A 41 8.99 3.04 6.41
CA HIS A 41 9.87 1.97 6.88
C HIS A 41 9.73 0.71 6.01
N LEU A 42 8.49 0.29 5.73
CA LEU A 42 8.23 -0.83 4.83
C LEU A 42 8.85 -0.60 3.44
N ALA A 43 8.69 0.59 2.87
CA ALA A 43 9.27 0.92 1.57
C ALA A 43 10.81 0.85 1.59
N GLN A 44 11.45 1.41 2.63
CA GLN A 44 12.90 1.37 2.80
C GLN A 44 13.41 -0.07 2.94
N THR A 45 12.77 -0.88 3.78
CA THR A 45 13.15 -2.30 3.96
C THR A 45 12.96 -3.15 2.70
N LEU A 46 12.07 -2.75 1.78
CA LEU A 46 11.90 -3.41 0.50
C LEU A 46 12.91 -2.94 -0.57
N GLU A 47 13.50 -1.76 -0.40
CA GLU A 47 14.49 -1.17 -1.32
C GLU A 47 15.93 -1.62 -0.99
N GLU A 48 16.19 -2.00 0.26
CA GLU A 48 17.44 -2.62 0.74
C GLU A 48 17.66 -4.04 0.20
#